data_AF-A0A2G9R9U6-F1
#
_entry.id   AF-A0A2G9R9U6-F1
#
_cell.length_a   1.000
_cell.length_b   1.000
_cell.length_c   1.000
_cell.angle_alpha   90.00
_cell.angle_beta   90.00
_cell.angle_gamma   90.00
#
_symmetry.space_group_name_H-M   'P 1'
#
loop_
_entity.id
_entity.type
_entity.pdbx_description
1 polymer ?
#
loop_
_entity_poly.entity_id
_entity_poly.type
_entity_poly.pdbx_seq_one_letter_code
_entity_poly.pdbx_strand_id
1 'polypeptide(L)'
;MHELQVSGKIIQGQNTVWAVLKGIMQREGPFGLYRGLVSTICREMPGYFVFFGGYEFSRSLLASNGKSKDELGPVSLMISGGCGGCCLWLVIYPLDCIKSRIQVLSITEKQAGFLRTFSSIVKNEGFLALYSGLKPTLIRAFPANAILFLAFEYSRKLMMQQAESY
;
A
#
# COMPACT_ATOMS: atom_id res chain seq x y z
N MET A 1 -11.98 -18.07 19.14
CA MET A 1 -13.27 -17.61 18.59
C MET A 1 -14.33 -17.48 19.68
N HIS A 2 -14.53 -18.48 20.55
CA HIS A 2 -15.49 -18.40 21.67
C HIS A 2 -15.13 -17.38 22.77
N GLU A 3 -13.85 -17.26 23.15
CA GLU A 3 -13.38 -16.28 24.15
C GLU A 3 -13.65 -14.81 23.74
N LEU A 4 -13.70 -14.53 22.45
CA LEU A 4 -13.95 -13.18 21.91
C LEU A 4 -15.43 -12.79 21.93
N GLN A 5 -16.35 -13.76 21.98
CA GLN A 5 -17.78 -13.51 22.11
C GLN A 5 -18.21 -13.17 23.55
N VAL A 6 -17.51 -13.73 24.54
CA VAL A 6 -17.84 -13.56 25.97
C VAL A 6 -17.45 -12.16 26.49
N SER A 7 -16.46 -11.50 25.89
CA SER A 7 -15.96 -10.18 26.34
C SER A 7 -16.85 -8.98 26.01
N GLY A 8 -18.03 -9.17 25.39
CA GLY A 8 -18.99 -8.08 25.12
C GLY A 8 -18.49 -6.95 24.19
N LYS A 9 -17.28 -7.07 23.63
CA LYS A 9 -16.67 -6.07 22.72
C LYS A 9 -16.87 -6.35 21.23
N ILE A 10 -17.79 -7.26 20.89
CA ILE A 10 -18.27 -7.40 19.52
C ILE A 10 -19.61 -6.67 19.46
N ILE A 11 -19.61 -5.47 18.89
CA ILE A 11 -20.83 -4.83 18.40
C ILE A 11 -21.48 -5.86 17.50
N GLN A 12 -22.65 -6.37 17.91
CA GLN A 12 -23.48 -7.31 17.18
C GLN A 12 -23.41 -6.96 15.68
N GLY A 13 -22.82 -7.87 14.91
CA GLY A 13 -22.31 -7.59 13.57
C GLY A 13 -23.33 -6.85 12.72
N GLN A 14 -22.99 -5.62 12.33
CA GLN A 14 -23.70 -4.99 11.24
C GLN A 14 -23.31 -5.72 9.97
N ASN A 15 -24.13 -6.69 9.58
CA ASN A 15 -23.84 -7.64 8.49
C ASN A 15 -23.83 -7.00 7.10
N THR A 16 -24.08 -5.70 6.98
CA THR A 16 -24.13 -4.98 5.70
C THR A 16 -23.30 -3.71 5.74
N VAL A 17 -22.63 -3.42 4.63
CA VAL A 17 -21.86 -2.18 4.41
C VAL A 17 -22.72 -0.95 4.72
N TRP A 18 -24.00 -1.01 4.33
CA TRP A 18 -24.99 0.04 4.59
C TRP A 18 -25.25 0.29 6.07
N ALA A 19 -25.34 -0.77 6.88
CA ALA A 19 -25.53 -0.62 8.32
C ALA A 19 -24.31 0.08 8.95
N VAL A 20 -23.09 -0.30 8.56
CA VAL A 20 -21.83 0.30 9.04
C VAL A 20 -21.73 1.78 8.67
N LEU A 21 -22.01 2.12 7.41
CA LEU A 21 -22.04 3.51 6.95
C LEU A 21 -23.05 4.36 7.72
N LYS A 22 -24.27 3.84 7.90
CA LYS A 22 -25.31 4.52 8.69
C LYS A 22 -24.89 4.68 10.15
N GLY A 23 -24.24 3.67 10.72
CA GLY A 23 -23.71 3.72 12.08
C GLY A 23 -22.63 4.77 12.28
N ILE A 24 -21.69 4.90 11.34
CA ILE A 24 -20.64 5.94 11.38
C ILE A 24 -21.26 7.32 11.24
N MET A 25 -22.16 7.50 10.27
CA MET A 25 -22.80 8.79 10.00
C MET A 25 -23.66 9.29 11.16
N GLN A 26 -24.32 8.39 11.90
CA GLN A 26 -25.10 8.75 13.09
C GLN A 26 -24.25 9.05 14.32
N ARG A 27 -23.06 8.44 14.45
CA ARG A 27 -22.18 8.58 15.64
C ARG A 27 -21.15 9.69 15.54
N GLU A 28 -20.48 9.79 14.38
CA GLU A 28 -19.35 10.68 14.16
C GLU A 28 -19.65 11.76 13.10
N GLY A 29 -20.83 11.70 12.47
CA GLY A 29 -21.20 12.58 11.37
C GLY A 29 -20.48 12.25 10.06
N PRO A 30 -20.62 13.09 9.03
CA PRO A 30 -20.00 12.87 7.72
C PRO A 30 -18.47 12.89 7.76
N PHE A 31 -17.87 13.64 8.71
CA PHE A 31 -16.41 13.70 8.88
C PHE A 31 -15.81 12.44 9.50
N GLY A 32 -16.61 11.59 10.16
CA GLY A 32 -16.16 10.30 10.69
C GLY A 32 -15.63 9.35 9.61
N LEU A 33 -16.14 9.45 8.37
CA LEU A 33 -15.66 8.66 7.23
C LEU A 33 -14.23 9.01 6.81
N TYR A 34 -13.77 10.23 7.12
CA TYR A 34 -12.43 10.72 6.79
C TYR A 34 -11.42 10.51 7.93
N ARG A 35 -11.84 9.86 9.02
CA ARG A 35 -10.98 9.60 10.17
C ARG A 35 -9.82 8.69 9.78
N GLY A 36 -8.61 9.24 9.82
CA GLY A 36 -7.39 8.56 9.40
C GLY A 36 -6.91 8.92 7.99
N LEU A 37 -7.63 9.74 7.22
CA LEU A 37 -7.20 10.18 5.88
C LEU A 37 -5.83 10.88 5.92
N VAL A 38 -5.62 11.78 6.88
CA VAL A 38 -4.32 12.49 7.05
C VAL A 38 -3.18 11.50 7.33
N SER A 39 -3.43 10.46 8.13
CA SER A 39 -2.46 9.41 8.42
C SER A 39 -2.12 8.61 7.16
N THR A 40 -3.14 8.29 6.35
CA THR A 40 -2.95 7.64 5.04
C THR A 40 -2.13 8.51 4.10
N ILE A 41 -2.50 9.77 3.90
CA ILE A 41 -1.77 10.69 2.99
C ILE A 41 -0.30 10.83 3.42
N CYS A 42 -0.05 11.07 4.71
CA CYS A 42 1.30 11.22 5.25
C CYS A 42 2.17 9.97 5.03
N ARG A 43 1.57 8.77 5.07
CA ARG A 43 2.26 7.50 4.77
C ARG A 43 2.49 7.28 3.28
N GLU A 44 1.50 7.57 2.46
CA GLU A 44 1.52 7.28 1.03
C GLU A 44 2.45 8.24 0.26
N MET A 45 2.49 9.54 0.62
CA MET A 45 3.27 10.53 -0.12
C MET A 45 4.77 10.20 -0.22
N PRO A 46 5.48 9.85 0.88
CA PRO A 46 6.89 9.47 0.79
C PRO A 46 7.10 8.19 -0.03
N GLY A 47 6.19 7.22 0.07
CA GLY A 47 6.28 5.99 -0.70
C GLY A 47 6.13 6.21 -2.20
N TYR A 48 5.17 7.04 -2.62
CA TYR A 48 5.03 7.41 -4.02
C TYR A 48 6.21 8.24 -4.54
N PHE A 49 6.79 9.11 -3.70
CA PHE A 49 8.01 9.82 -4.08
C PHE A 49 9.15 8.84 -4.40
N VAL A 50 9.37 7.85 -3.54
CA VAL A 50 10.39 6.81 -3.73
C VAL A 50 10.04 5.88 -4.90
N PHE A 51 8.75 5.61 -5.12
CA PHE A 51 8.27 4.86 -6.28
C PHE A 51 8.67 5.53 -7.58
N PHE A 52 8.32 6.81 -7.74
CA PHE A 52 8.62 7.57 -8.96
C PHE A 52 10.12 7.78 -9.12
N GLY A 53 10.86 8.00 -8.03
CA GLY A 53 12.32 8.06 -8.04
C GLY A 53 12.97 6.76 -8.51
N GLY A 54 12.55 5.62 -7.95
CA GLY A 54 13.03 4.29 -8.37
C GLY A 54 12.65 3.95 -9.81
N TYR A 55 11.43 4.30 -10.21
CA TYR A 55 10.94 4.15 -11.57
C TYR A 55 11.76 4.97 -12.58
N GLU A 56 11.99 6.26 -12.34
CA GLU A 56 12.79 7.10 -13.23
C GLU A 56 14.26 6.69 -13.23
N PHE A 57 14.82 6.27 -12.09
CA PHE A 57 16.17 5.72 -12.02
C PHE A 57 16.32 4.45 -12.87
N SER A 58 15.38 3.50 -12.74
CA SER A 58 15.35 2.29 -13.57
C SER A 58 15.18 2.61 -15.05
N ARG A 59 14.32 3.57 -15.41
CA ARG A 59 14.18 4.03 -16.80
C ARG A 59 15.47 4.68 -17.30
N SER A 60 16.14 5.49 -16.49
CA SER A 60 17.39 6.15 -16.87
C SER A 60 18.50 5.13 -17.14
N LEU A 61 18.61 4.08 -16.31
CA LEU A 61 19.55 3.00 -16.54
C LEU A 61 19.25 2.21 -17.82
N LEU A 62 17.97 1.93 -18.08
CA LEU A 62 17.54 1.20 -19.28
C LEU A 62 17.65 2.04 -20.58
N ALA A 63 17.43 3.35 -20.49
CA ALA A 63 17.58 4.30 -21.60
C ALA A 63 19.04 4.59 -21.94
N SER A 64 19.97 4.40 -20.99
CA SER A 64 21.42 4.58 -21.20
C SER A 64 22.02 3.68 -22.30
N ASN A 65 21.29 2.66 -22.77
CA ASN A 65 21.66 1.81 -23.91
C ASN A 65 21.33 2.43 -25.29
N GLY A 66 21.23 3.77 -25.40
CA GLY A 66 21.12 4.47 -26.68
C GLY A 66 19.72 4.53 -27.29
N LYS A 67 18.65 4.31 -26.51
CA LYS A 67 17.25 4.45 -26.95
C LYS A 67 16.57 5.61 -26.24
N SER A 68 15.75 6.39 -26.96
CA SER A 68 14.99 7.50 -26.39
C SER A 68 14.02 7.02 -25.31
N LYS A 69 13.75 7.85 -24.29
CA LYS A 69 12.87 7.53 -23.15
C LYS A 69 11.45 7.11 -23.57
N ASP A 70 11.03 7.52 -24.77
CA ASP A 70 9.73 7.26 -25.39
C ASP A 70 9.69 6.02 -26.29
N GLU A 71 10.85 5.42 -26.62
CA GLU A 71 10.96 4.15 -27.35
C GLU A 71 11.16 2.94 -26.42
N LEU A 72 11.10 3.14 -25.11
CA LEU A 72 11.14 2.04 -24.17
C LEU A 72 9.94 1.12 -24.42
N GLY A 73 10.23 -0.09 -24.88
CA GLY A 73 9.21 -1.10 -25.12
C GLY A 73 8.42 -1.42 -23.84
N PRO A 74 7.22 -2.02 -23.97
CA PRO A 74 6.34 -2.34 -22.83
C PRO A 74 7.07 -3.10 -21.72
N VAL A 75 8.00 -3.99 -22.07
CA VAL A 75 8.80 -4.78 -21.12
C VAL A 75 9.72 -3.90 -20.25
N SER A 76 10.34 -2.87 -20.82
CA SER A 76 11.18 -1.94 -20.05
C SER A 76 10.35 -1.10 -19.07
N LEU A 77 9.12 -0.75 -19.45
CA LEU A 77 8.16 -0.07 -18.58
C LEU A 77 7.73 -0.98 -17.42
N MET A 78 7.45 -2.26 -17.72
CA MET A 78 7.10 -3.27 -16.72
C MET A 78 8.22 -3.48 -15.69
N ILE A 79 9.47 -3.61 -16.15
CA ILE A 79 10.63 -3.78 -15.27
C ILE A 79 10.83 -2.53 -14.40
N SER A 80 10.75 -1.34 -15.00
CA SER A 80 10.88 -0.07 -14.27
C SER A 80 9.76 0.11 -13.23
N GLY A 81 8.53 -0.27 -13.58
CA GLY A 81 7.37 -0.28 -12.67
C GLY A 81 7.51 -1.29 -11.53
N GLY A 82 8.01 -2.49 -11.82
CA GLY A 82 8.34 -3.50 -10.81
C GLY A 82 9.42 -3.03 -9.83
N CYS A 83 10.50 -2.43 -10.34
CA CYS A 83 11.57 -1.85 -9.53
C CYS A 83 11.08 -0.68 -8.67
N GLY A 84 10.34 0.28 -9.23
CA GLY A 84 9.71 1.37 -8.48
C GLY A 84 8.78 0.85 -7.38
N GLY A 85 7.98 -0.18 -7.70
CA GLY A 85 7.14 -0.88 -6.73
C GLY A 85 7.93 -1.47 -5.56
N CYS A 86 9.04 -2.15 -5.84
CA CYS A 86 9.92 -2.69 -4.80
C CYS A 86 10.50 -1.57 -3.92
N CYS A 87 10.95 -0.46 -4.52
CA CYS A 87 11.47 0.70 -3.77
C CYS A 87 10.41 1.32 -2.85
N LEU A 88 9.17 1.45 -3.31
CA LEU A 88 8.05 1.91 -2.48
C LEU A 88 7.85 1.00 -1.27
N TRP A 89 7.80 -0.32 -1.49
CA TRP A 89 7.59 -1.28 -0.41
C TRP A 89 8.76 -1.28 0.57
N LEU A 90 10.01 -1.08 0.13
CA LEU A 90 11.14 -0.97 1.06
C LEU A 90 10.97 0.15 2.09
N VAL A 91 10.34 1.27 1.72
CA VAL A 91 10.16 2.42 2.61
C VAL A 91 8.86 2.34 3.41
N ILE A 92 7.77 1.86 2.81
CA ILE A 92 6.46 1.78 3.48
C ILE A 92 6.37 0.57 4.41
N TYR A 93 7.04 -0.55 4.10
CA TYR A 93 6.84 -1.82 4.80
C TYR A 93 6.99 -1.76 6.33
N PRO A 94 7.97 -1.04 6.92
CA PRO A 94 8.07 -0.89 8.37
C PRO A 94 6.80 -0.28 9.00
N LEU A 95 6.21 0.73 8.34
CA LEU A 95 4.98 1.38 8.81
C LEU A 95 3.78 0.43 8.76
N ASP A 96 3.72 -0.39 7.70
CA ASP A 96 2.67 -1.40 7.54
C ASP A 96 2.80 -2.52 8.55
N CYS A 97 4.02 -2.98 8.86
CA CYS A 97 4.26 -3.97 9.91
C CYS A 97 3.74 -3.47 11.27
N ILE A 98 4.06 -2.22 11.64
CA ILE A 98 3.60 -1.61 12.90
C ILE A 98 2.07 -1.50 12.89
N LYS A 99 1.48 -1.05 11.79
CA LYS A 99 0.01 -0.91 11.65
C LYS A 99 -0.69 -2.26 11.81
N SER A 100 -0.21 -3.31 11.16
CA SER A 100 -0.77 -4.66 11.29
C SER A 100 -0.66 -5.18 12.72
N ARG A 101 0.47 -4.92 13.41
CA ARG A 101 0.63 -5.28 14.83
C ARG A 101 -0.37 -4.57 15.73
N ILE A 102 -0.59 -3.27 15.52
CA ILE A 102 -1.59 -2.49 16.27
C ILE A 102 -3.00 -3.04 16.02
N GLN A 103 -3.33 -3.35 14.76
CA GLN A 103 -4.63 -3.93 14.41
C GLN A 103 -4.86 -5.27 15.11
N VAL A 104 -3.86 -6.14 15.17
CA VAL A 104 -3.95 -7.41 15.90
C VAL A 104 -4.09 -7.18 17.42
N LEU A 105 -3.30 -6.28 18.00
CA LEU A 105 -3.36 -5.97 19.43
C LEU A 105 -4.68 -5.30 19.85
N SER A 106 -5.30 -4.54 18.93
CA SER A 106 -6.61 -3.91 19.15
C SER A 106 -7.72 -4.93 19.38
N ILE A 107 -7.58 -6.14 18.81
CA ILE A 107 -8.52 -7.26 19.00
C ILE A 107 -8.39 -7.85 20.41
N THR A 108 -7.20 -7.78 21.02
CA THR A 108 -6.91 -8.30 22.37
C THR A 108 -7.03 -7.23 23.47
N GLU A 109 -7.78 -6.15 23.21
CA GLU A 109 -7.96 -4.99 24.11
C GLU A 109 -6.69 -4.21 24.51
N LYS A 110 -5.51 -4.61 24.04
CA LYS A 110 -4.26 -3.87 24.24
C LYS A 110 -4.13 -2.81 23.15
N GLN A 111 -4.82 -1.69 23.32
CA GLN A 111 -4.65 -0.50 22.49
C GLN A 111 -3.25 0.10 22.73
N ALA A 112 -2.26 -0.36 21.96
CA ALA A 112 -0.91 0.20 21.98
C ALA A 112 -0.79 1.28 20.89
N GLY A 113 -0.45 2.50 21.29
CA GLY A 113 -0.16 3.59 20.35
C GLY A 113 1.04 3.27 19.44
N PHE A 114 1.12 3.93 18.29
CA PHE A 114 2.13 3.68 17.25
C PHE A 114 3.57 3.64 17.77
N LEU A 115 3.96 4.66 18.55
CA LEU A 115 5.30 4.78 19.11
C LEU A 115 5.62 3.69 20.13
N ARG A 116 4.63 3.28 20.92
CA ARG A 116 4.80 2.21 21.91
C ARG A 116 4.97 0.86 21.24
N THR A 117 4.20 0.59 20.20
CA THR A 117 4.33 -0.63 19.40
C THR A 117 5.66 -0.66 18.66
N PHE A 118 6.07 0.46 18.03
CA PHE A 118 7.38 0.59 17.40
C PHE A 118 8.53 0.31 18.38
N SER A 119 8.54 0.99 19.53
CA SER A 119 9.57 0.80 20.57
C SER A 119 9.58 -0.64 21.09
N SER A 120 8.40 -1.25 21.28
CA SER A 120 8.27 -2.65 21.70
C SER A 120 8.86 -3.62 20.67
N ILE A 121 8.62 -3.41 19.37
CA ILE A 121 9.17 -4.27 18.31
C ILE A 121 10.69 -4.14 18.28
N VAL A 122 11.21 -2.90 18.24
CA VAL A 122 12.65 -2.67 18.15
C VAL A 122 13.39 -3.20 19.38
N LYS A 123 12.82 -3.06 20.58
CA LYS A 123 13.45 -3.51 21.83
C LYS A 123 13.40 -5.03 22.03
N ASN A 124 12.30 -5.69 21.65
CA ASN A 124 12.09 -7.11 21.94
C ASN A 124 12.48 -8.03 20.76
N GLU A 125 12.28 -7.59 19.52
CA GLU A 125 12.50 -8.40 18.31
C GLU A 125 13.62 -7.85 17.41
N GLY A 126 14.07 -6.61 17.67
CA GLY A 126 15.11 -5.94 16.90
C GLY A 126 14.58 -5.18 15.68
N PHE A 127 15.46 -4.41 15.03
CA PHE A 127 15.09 -3.57 13.88
C PHE A 127 14.69 -4.39 12.64
N LEU A 128 15.32 -5.54 12.43
CA LEU A 128 15.00 -6.43 11.30
C LEU A 128 13.59 -7.02 11.37
N ALA A 129 12.97 -7.07 12.55
CA ALA A 129 11.61 -7.54 12.72
C ALA A 129 10.58 -6.66 11.99
N LEU A 130 10.89 -5.37 11.76
CA LEU A 130 10.06 -4.46 10.97
C LEU A 130 9.99 -4.85 9.49
N TYR A 131 10.97 -5.63 9.01
CA TYR A 131 11.02 -6.15 7.64
C TYR A 131 10.62 -7.64 7.57
N SER A 132 10.13 -8.21 8.67
CA SER A 132 9.64 -9.58 8.71
C SER A 132 8.39 -9.73 7.83
N GLY A 133 8.56 -10.35 6.66
CA GLY A 133 7.54 -10.49 5.61
C GLY A 133 7.73 -9.57 4.39
N LEU A 134 8.85 -8.83 4.31
CA LEU A 134 9.18 -8.04 3.13
C LEU A 134 9.34 -8.94 1.89
N LYS A 135 10.00 -10.10 2.03
CA LYS A 135 10.24 -11.05 0.92
C LYS A 135 8.95 -11.45 0.18
N PRO A 136 7.91 -12.02 0.83
CA PRO A 136 6.67 -12.35 0.14
C PRO A 136 5.96 -11.11 -0.40
N THR A 137 6.11 -9.96 0.24
CA THR A 137 5.55 -8.68 -0.24
C THR A 137 6.20 -8.23 -1.55
N LEU A 138 7.52 -8.31 -1.66
CA LEU A 138 8.26 -7.97 -2.89
C LEU A 138 7.94 -8.94 -4.03
N ILE A 139 7.91 -10.25 -3.74
CA ILE A 139 7.55 -11.29 -4.73
C ILE A 139 6.15 -11.05 -5.29
N ARG A 140 5.20 -10.59 -4.46
CA ARG A 140 3.85 -10.21 -4.90
C ARG A 140 3.82 -8.86 -5.62
N ALA A 141 4.56 -7.88 -5.12
CA ALA A 141 4.51 -6.50 -5.61
C ALA A 141 5.09 -6.35 -7.02
N PHE A 142 6.18 -7.06 -7.32
CA PHE A 142 6.82 -6.98 -8.63
C PHE A 142 5.88 -7.36 -9.80
N PRO A 143 5.26 -8.55 -9.84
CA PRO A 143 4.35 -8.93 -10.92
C PRO A 143 3.08 -8.07 -10.93
N ALA A 144 2.55 -7.68 -9.77
CA ALA A 144 1.38 -6.82 -9.69
C ALA A 144 1.63 -5.46 -10.37
N ASN A 145 2.77 -4.82 -10.08
CA ASN A 145 3.13 -3.56 -10.72
C ASN A 145 3.50 -3.75 -12.19
N ALA A 146 4.19 -4.83 -12.56
CA ALA A 146 4.49 -5.13 -13.96
C ALA A 146 3.21 -5.25 -14.81
N ILE A 147 2.22 -6.01 -14.34
CA ILE A 147 0.93 -6.18 -15.04
C ILE A 147 0.15 -4.86 -15.09
N LEU A 148 0.18 -4.06 -14.02
CA LEU A 148 -0.46 -2.74 -13.98
C LEU A 148 0.06 -1.83 -15.11
N PHE A 149 1.39 -1.75 -15.29
CA PHE A 149 1.98 -0.95 -16.35
C PHE A 149 1.72 -1.52 -17.75
N LEU A 150 1.70 -2.86 -17.89
CA LEU A 150 1.34 -3.50 -19.17
C LEU A 150 -0.11 -3.18 -19.58
N ALA A 151 -1.05 -3.31 -18.64
CA ALA A 151 -2.45 -3.00 -18.85
C ALA A 151 -2.63 -1.52 -19.18
N PHE A 152 -1.95 -0.62 -18.45
CA PHE A 152 -1.97 0.81 -18.71
C PHE A 152 -1.47 1.14 -20.12
N GLU A 153 -0.34 0.57 -20.54
CA GLU A 153 0.23 0.79 -21.88
C GLU A 153 -0.73 0.33 -22.99
N TYR A 154 -1.34 -0.85 -22.81
CA TYR A 154 -2.29 -1.39 -23.77
C TYR A 154 -3.57 -0.56 -23.85
N SER A 155 -4.15 -0.21 -22.70
CA SER A 155 -5.33 0.65 -22.63
C SER A 155 -5.07 2.04 -23.23
N ARG A 156 -3.91 2.64 -22.95
CA ARG A 156 -3.53 3.94 -23.53
C ARG A 156 -3.44 3.87 -25.05
N LYS A 157 -2.79 2.83 -25.60
CA LYS A 157 -2.68 2.64 -27.06
C LYS A 157 -4.05 2.51 -27.73
N LEU A 158 -4.95 1.73 -27.15
CA LEU A 158 -6.32 1.58 -27.67
C LEU A 158 -7.08 2.92 -27.68
N MET A 159 -7.01 3.67 -26.58
CA MET A 159 -7.68 4.96 -26.48
C MET A 159 -7.10 5.99 -27.47
N MET A 160 -5.77 6.04 -27.63
CA MET A 160 -5.13 6.96 -28.57
C MET A 160 -5.44 6.62 -30.02
N GLN A 161 -5.47 5.33 -30.38
CA GLN A 161 -5.90 4.91 -31.72
C GLN A 161 -7.34 5.33 -32.03
N GLN A 162 -8.22 5.25 -31.03
CA GLN A 162 -9.62 5.68 -31.19
C GLN A 162 -9.75 7.21 -31.30
N ALA A 163 -8.91 7.96 -30.59
CA ALA A 163 -8.87 9.42 -30.67
C ALA A 163 -8.33 9.93 -32.02
N GLU A 164 -7.36 9.24 -32.63
CA GLU A 164 -6.83 9.57 -33.97
C GLU A 164 -7.79 9.17 -35.10
N SER A 165 -8.77 8.31 -34.83
CA SER A 165 -9.78 7.88 -35.80
C SER A 165 -10.99 8.81 -35.93
N TYR A 166 -11.01 9.93 -35.21
CA TYR A 166 -12.00 11.01 -35.25
C TYR A 166 -11.39 12.30 -35.79
#